data_AF-A0A8W8NTW7-F1
#
_entry.id   AF-A0A8W8NTW7-F1
#
_cell.length_a   1.000
_cell.length_b   1.000
_cell.length_c   1.000
_cell.angle_alpha   90.00
_cell.angle_beta   90.00
_cell.angle_gamma   90.00
#
_symmetry.space_group_name_H-M   'P 1'
#
loop_
_entity.id
_entity.type
_entity.pdbx_description
1 polymer ?
#
loop_
_entity_poly.entity_id
_entity_poly.type
_entity_poly.pdbx_seq_one_letter_code
_entity_poly.pdbx_strand_id
1 'polypeptide(L)'
;MRDQCERLNSIPGIRAVYKGGSQDNELIQSGDFDYLFASPEYLVGDKTFRAKIQTFDVSTIVVDEFHTISTWGEEEGKQAFRKC
;
A
#
# COMPACT_ATOMS: atom_id res chain seq x y z
N MET A 1 -10.02 0.43 1.13
CA MET A 1 -8.93 -0.47 1.60
C MET A 1 -9.27 -1.18 2.91
N ARG A 2 -9.80 -0.48 3.95
CA ARG A 2 -10.20 -1.15 5.21
C ARG A 2 -11.19 -2.30 5.01
N ASP A 3 -12.25 -2.09 4.21
CA ASP A 3 -13.24 -3.14 3.90
C ASP A 3 -12.61 -4.35 3.19
N GLN A 4 -11.57 -4.13 2.38
CA GLN A 4 -10.83 -5.21 1.73
C GLN A 4 -10.00 -6.00 2.76
N CYS A 5 -9.35 -5.31 3.71
CA CYS A 5 -8.66 -5.97 4.82
C CYS A 5 -9.63 -6.80 5.68
N GLU A 6 -10.80 -6.25 6.04
CA GLU A 6 -11.81 -6.96 6.82
C GLU A 6 -12.29 -8.24 6.11
N ARG A 7 -12.51 -8.16 4.79
CA ARG A 7 -12.88 -9.33 3.98
C ARG A 7 -11.76 -10.37 3.93
N LEU A 8 -10.51 -9.97 3.77
CA LEU A 8 -9.38 -10.90 3.74
C LEU A 8 -9.13 -11.54 5.11
N ASN A 9 -9.23 -10.77 6.20
CA ASN A 9 -9.10 -11.26 7.57
C ASN A 9 -10.23 -12.22 7.97
N SER A 10 -11.36 -12.24 7.23
CA SER A 10 -12.41 -13.23 7.44
C SER A 10 -12.00 -14.65 6.98
N ILE A 11 -10.95 -14.76 6.17
CA ILE A 11 -10.44 -16.05 5.67
C ILE A 11 -9.45 -16.60 6.70
N PRO A 12 -9.67 -17.82 7.23
CA PRO A 12 -8.76 -18.41 8.22
C PRO A 12 -7.33 -18.54 7.68
N GLY A 13 -6.37 -18.05 8.46
CA GLY A 13 -4.94 -18.13 8.12
C GLY A 13 -4.43 -17.03 7.20
N ILE A 14 -5.28 -16.06 6.80
CA ILE A 14 -4.86 -14.87 6.06
C ILE A 14 -4.86 -13.66 6.99
N ARG A 15 -3.80 -12.87 6.93
CA ARG A 15 -3.65 -11.60 7.66
C ARG A 15 -3.42 -10.46 6.69
N ALA A 16 -4.41 -9.58 6.62
CA ALA A 16 -4.37 -8.35 5.84
C ALA A 16 -4.33 -7.13 6.76
N VAL A 17 -3.34 -6.27 6.54
CA VAL A 17 -3.12 -5.04 7.31
C VAL A 17 -3.19 -3.82 6.41
N TYR A 18 -3.58 -2.67 6.98
CA TYR A 18 -3.68 -1.40 6.26
C TYR A 18 -2.80 -0.32 6.87
N LYS A 19 -1.86 0.22 6.08
CA LYS A 19 -1.08 1.40 6.43
C LYS A 19 -1.93 2.66 6.25
N GLY A 20 -2.50 3.11 7.35
CA GLY A 20 -3.27 4.36 7.44
C GLY A 20 -3.99 4.54 8.78
N GLY A 21 -4.03 3.52 9.63
CA GLY A 21 -4.49 3.60 11.02
C GLY A 21 -3.39 3.22 12.03
N SER A 22 -3.63 3.49 13.31
CA SER A 22 -2.69 3.14 14.39
C SER A 22 -2.72 1.66 14.79
N GLN A 23 -3.83 0.97 14.53
CA GLN A 23 -4.07 -0.41 15.01
C GLN A 23 -3.12 -1.44 14.40
N ASP A 24 -2.74 -1.27 13.12
CA ASP A 24 -1.94 -2.26 12.40
C ASP A 24 -0.43 -1.97 12.44
N ASN A 25 0.00 -0.87 13.08
CA ASN A 25 1.40 -0.44 13.04
C ASN A 25 2.35 -1.49 13.62
N GLU A 26 1.97 -2.18 14.70
CA GLU A 26 2.82 -3.19 15.32
C GLU A 26 3.04 -4.40 14.40
N LEU A 27 1.98 -4.90 13.75
CA LEU A 27 2.03 -5.99 12.77
C LEU A 27 2.86 -5.59 11.55
N ILE A 28 2.71 -4.35 11.09
CA ILE A 28 3.51 -3.80 10.00
C ILE A 28 4.99 -3.72 10.42
N GLN A 29 5.30 -3.33 11.66
CA GLN A 29 6.68 -3.25 12.12
C GLN A 29 7.33 -4.63 12.28
N SER A 30 6.59 -5.63 12.72
CA SER A 30 7.08 -7.01 12.83
C SER A 30 7.18 -7.73 11.48
N GLY A 31 6.43 -7.29 10.47
CA GLY A 31 6.33 -8.01 9.20
C GLY A 31 5.38 -9.22 9.27
N ASP A 32 4.55 -9.28 10.30
CA ASP A 32 3.72 -10.45 10.62
C ASP A 32 2.34 -10.38 9.93
N PHE A 33 2.35 -10.32 8.60
CA PHE A 33 1.17 -10.21 7.75
C PHE A 33 1.39 -10.87 6.38
N ASP A 34 0.30 -11.20 5.69
CA ASP A 34 0.33 -11.76 4.33
C ASP A 34 0.05 -10.69 3.26
N TYR A 35 -0.84 -9.74 3.57
CA TYR A 35 -1.21 -8.65 2.67
C TYR A 35 -1.07 -7.29 3.35
N LEU A 36 -0.42 -6.34 2.68
CA LEU A 36 -0.28 -4.97 3.13
C LEU A 36 -0.93 -4.01 2.13
N PHE A 37 -1.97 -3.33 2.57
CA PHE A 37 -2.62 -2.26 1.82
C PHE A 37 -2.04 -0.91 2.23
N ALA A 38 -1.69 -0.08 1.26
CA ALA A 38 -1.20 1.28 1.51
C ALA A 38 -1.63 2.20 0.37
N SER A 39 -1.85 3.47 0.68
CA SER A 39 -2.04 4.49 -0.34
C SER A 39 -0.70 4.83 -1.03
N PRO A 40 -0.71 5.34 -2.28
CA PRO A 40 0.51 5.67 -3.00
C PRO A 40 1.37 6.72 -2.27
N GLU A 41 0.77 7.62 -1.48
CA GLU A 41 1.49 8.63 -0.70
C GLU A 41 2.42 8.01 0.34
N TYR A 42 2.01 6.90 0.99
CA TYR A 42 2.89 6.19 1.91
C TYR A 42 4.01 5.46 1.16
N LEU A 43 3.71 4.84 0.03
CA LEU A 43 4.71 4.07 -0.71
C LEU A 43 5.78 4.96 -1.38
N VAL A 44 5.35 6.09 -1.94
CA VAL A 44 6.20 6.99 -2.73
C VAL A 44 6.70 8.19 -1.92
N GLY A 45 5.84 8.78 -1.09
CA GLY A 45 6.10 10.01 -0.35
C GLY A 45 6.81 9.81 0.99
N ASP A 46 6.58 8.70 1.68
CA ASP A 46 7.20 8.39 2.98
C ASP A 46 8.47 7.56 2.79
N LYS A 47 9.64 8.24 2.85
CA LYS A 47 10.95 7.60 2.68
C LYS A 47 11.23 6.55 3.76
N THR A 48 10.74 6.76 4.98
CA THR A 48 10.96 5.86 6.13
C THR A 48 10.17 4.57 5.93
N PHE A 49 8.90 4.70 5.55
CA PHE A 49 8.07 3.54 5.28
C PHE A 49 8.57 2.75 4.06
N ARG A 50 9.01 3.43 3.00
CA ARG A 50 9.62 2.78 1.84
C ARG A 50 10.88 1.98 2.21
N ALA A 51 11.75 2.53 3.06
CA ALA A 51 12.92 1.79 3.55
C ALA A 51 12.52 0.56 4.37
N LYS A 52 11.44 0.65 5.15
CA LYS A 52 10.89 -0.49 5.89
C LYS A 52 10.35 -1.57 4.95
N ILE A 53 9.60 -1.22 3.91
CA ILE A 53 9.10 -2.19 2.93
C ILE A 53 10.23 -2.97 2.27
N GLN A 54 11.36 -2.31 1.98
CA GLN A 54 12.54 -2.95 1.43
C GLN A 54 13.19 -4.00 2.35
N THR A 55 12.80 -4.06 3.63
CA THR A 55 13.25 -5.10 4.57
C THR A 55 12.38 -6.35 4.56
N PHE A 56 11.18 -6.30 3.97
CA PHE A 56 10.29 -7.45 3.88
C PHE A 56 10.63 -8.32 2.67
N ASP A 57 10.34 -9.61 2.77
CA ASP A 57 10.38 -10.53 1.64
C ASP A 57 9.09 -10.39 0.81
N VAL A 58 9.09 -9.42 -0.10
CA VAL A 58 7.90 -9.08 -0.91
C VAL A 58 7.86 -9.92 -2.18
N SER A 59 6.86 -10.79 -2.27
CA SER A 59 6.65 -11.64 -3.46
C SER A 59 6.01 -10.88 -4.64
N THR A 60 5.12 -9.92 -4.39
CA THR A 60 4.35 -9.22 -5.43
C THR A 60 3.89 -7.85 -4.96
N ILE A 61 3.89 -6.87 -5.88
CA ILE A 61 3.27 -5.56 -5.70
C ILE A 61 2.09 -5.44 -6.67
N VAL A 62 0.91 -5.13 -6.13
CA VAL A 62 -0.31 -4.91 -6.91
C VAL A 62 -0.68 -3.44 -6.82
N VAL A 63 -0.89 -2.81 -7.98
CA VAL A 63 -1.39 -1.43 -8.08
C VAL A 63 -2.84 -1.48 -8.50
N ASP A 64 -3.74 -1.24 -7.55
CA ASP A 64 -5.17 -1.10 -7.83
C ASP A 64 -5.45 0.24 -8.53
N GLU A 65 -6.54 0.31 -9.29
CA GLU A 65 -6.95 1.49 -10.05
C GLU A 65 -5.81 2.10 -10.89
N PHE A 66 -5.05 1.24 -11.58
CA PHE A 66 -3.88 1.64 -12.38
C PHE A 66 -4.14 2.81 -13.35
N HIS A 67 -5.37 2.93 -13.86
CA HIS A 67 -5.77 4.02 -14.74
C HIS A 67 -5.53 5.42 -14.12
N THR A 68 -5.56 5.53 -12.79
CA THR A 68 -5.35 6.79 -12.06
C THR A 68 -3.95 7.37 -12.22
N ILE A 69 -2.94 6.57 -12.57
CA ILE A 69 -1.58 7.05 -12.82
C ILE A 69 -1.55 8.11 -13.92
N SER A 70 -2.37 7.95 -14.96
CA SER A 70 -2.48 8.91 -16.05
C SER A 70 -3.53 9.99 -15.77
N THR A 71 -4.63 9.64 -15.11
CA THR A 71 -5.78 10.56 -14.93
C THR A 71 -5.57 11.57 -13.79
N TRP A 72 -4.88 11.18 -12.72
CA TRP A 72 -4.59 12.03 -11.55
C TRP A 72 -3.12 12.43 -11.44
N GLY A 73 -2.25 11.85 -12.29
CA GLY A 73 -0.84 12.23 -12.37
C GLY A 73 -0.63 13.64 -12.96
N GLU A 74 -1.60 14.17 -13.70
CA GLU A 74 -1.62 15.54 -14.20
C GLU A 74 -2.60 16.39 -13.37
N GLU A 75 -2.07 17.09 -12.36
CA GLU A 75 -2.72 18.21 -11.69
C GLU A 75 -1.95 19.50 -12.00
N GLU A 76 -2.53 20.67 -11.77
CA GLU A 76 -1.84 21.95 -11.95
C GLU A 76 -0.54 21.97 -11.11
N GLY A 77 0.63 21.92 -11.77
CA GLY A 77 1.93 21.85 -11.12
C GLY A 77 2.52 20.44 -10.92
N LYS A 78 1.84 19.36 -11.33
CA LYS A 78 2.36 17.98 -11.33
C LYS A 78 2.29 17.39 -12.74
N GLN A 79 3.38 16.80 -13.20
CA GLN A 79 3.42 16.09 -14.48
C GLN A 79 3.20 14.60 -14.25
N ALA A 80 2.38 13.98 -15.12
CA ALA A 80 2.24 12.53 -15.13
C ALA A 80 3.59 11.86 -15.34
N PHE A 81 3.78 10.73 -14.66
CA PHE A 81 5.00 9.94 -14.76
C PHE A 81 5.25 9.40 -16.19
N ARG A 82 4.17 9.15 -16.95
CA ARG A 82 4.20 8.85 -18.39
C ARG A 82 2.96 9.40 -19.07
N LYS A 83 3.13 10.00 -20.25
CA LYS A 83 2.03 10.40 -21.13
C LYS A 83 1.68 9.21 -22.04
N CYS A 84 0.40 8.89 -22.16
CA CYS A 84 -0.11 7.95 -23.17
C CYS A 84 -0.03 8.56 -24.58
#